data_AF-A0AA40G6F1-F1
#
_entry.id   AF-A0AA40G6F1-F1
#
_cell.length_a   1.000
_cell.length_b   1.000
_cell.length_c   1.000
_cell.angle_alpha   90.00
_cell.angle_beta   90.00
_cell.angle_gamma   90.00
#
_symmetry.space_group_name_H-M   'P 1'
#
loop_
_entity.id
_entity.type
_entity.pdbx_description
1 polymer ?
#
loop_
_entity_poly.entity_id
_entity_poly.type
_entity_poly.pdbx_seq_one_letter_code
_entity_poly.pdbx_strand_id
1 'polypeptide(L)'
;MAGVEEIKKMIQEIGLQQQEMIKGLRDVGNKIRVEMRNPKNEIKEEVRKMDERMVEERKIVERMNELKEKMKMIEEKEREETGGKKETEKGKKVENRITAIERKLERKEREERRRNIIIKGVNCNEKEKEKVVERILARIGERVELESISMIIGRNDMIIMKTA
;
A
#
# COMPACT_ATOMS: atom_id res chain seq x y z
N MET A 1 57.63 -83.62 -20.02
CA MET A 1 56.16 -83.45 -19.89
C MET A 1 55.75 -82.40 -18.85
N ALA A 2 56.64 -81.94 -17.95
CA ALA A 2 56.30 -81.00 -16.86
C ALA A 2 55.71 -79.63 -17.31
N GLY A 3 56.16 -79.06 -18.43
CA GLY A 3 55.68 -77.74 -18.88
C GLY A 3 54.22 -77.70 -19.34
N VAL A 4 53.62 -78.84 -19.72
CA VAL A 4 52.20 -78.89 -20.15
C VAL A 4 51.25 -78.84 -18.95
N GLU A 5 51.63 -79.42 -17.81
CA GLU A 5 50.83 -79.36 -16.59
C GLU A 5 50.86 -77.98 -15.93
N GLU A 6 52.00 -77.28 -15.99
CA GLU A 6 52.10 -75.89 -15.53
C GLU A 6 51.22 -74.95 -16.37
N ILE A 7 51.20 -75.12 -17.69
CA ILE A 7 50.30 -74.34 -18.58
C ILE A 7 48.83 -74.63 -18.27
N LYS A 8 48.45 -75.89 -18.01
CA LYS A 8 47.07 -76.23 -17.62
C LYS A 8 46.66 -75.60 -16.29
N LYS A 9 47.55 -75.57 -15.30
CA LYS A 9 47.30 -74.88 -14.02
C LYS A 9 47.13 -73.38 -14.20
N MET A 10 48.00 -72.73 -14.99
CA MET A 10 47.87 -71.30 -15.30
C MET A 10 46.55 -70.98 -16.02
N ILE A 11 46.12 -71.81 -16.98
CA ILE A 11 44.83 -71.63 -17.66
C ILE A 11 43.65 -71.75 -16.68
N GLN A 12 43.70 -72.72 -15.75
CA GLN A 12 42.67 -72.87 -14.73
C GLN A 12 42.62 -71.68 -13.76
N GLU A 13 43.78 -71.19 -13.31
CA GLU A 13 43.87 -70.01 -12.46
C GLU A 13 43.35 -68.75 -13.15
N ILE A 14 43.71 -68.53 -14.41
CA ILE A 14 43.19 -67.43 -15.23
C ILE A 14 41.66 -67.54 -15.38
N GLY A 15 41.14 -68.75 -15.62
CA GLY A 15 39.70 -68.98 -15.72
C GLY A 15 38.95 -68.66 -14.43
N LEU A 16 39.51 -69.02 -13.27
CA LEU A 16 38.94 -68.69 -11.96
C LEU A 16 38.99 -67.18 -11.68
N GLN A 17 40.12 -66.53 -11.96
CA GLN A 17 40.26 -65.08 -11.81
C GLN A 17 39.28 -64.31 -12.70
N GLN A 18 39.06 -64.77 -13.94
CA GLN A 18 38.07 -64.18 -14.84
C GLN A 18 36.64 -64.33 -14.30
N GLN A 19 36.29 -65.50 -13.74
CA GLN A 19 34.97 -65.71 -13.13
C GLN A 19 34.73 -64.82 -11.91
N GLU A 20 35.73 -64.67 -11.04
CA GLU A 20 35.67 -63.76 -9.89
C GLU A 20 35.53 -62.30 -10.32
N MET A 21 36.27 -61.87 -11.33
CA MET A 21 36.17 -60.53 -11.91
C MET A 21 34.76 -60.26 -12.48
N ILE A 22 34.19 -61.21 -13.24
CA ILE A 22 32.84 -61.10 -13.78
C ILE A 22 31.80 -61.00 -12.66
N LYS A 23 31.96 -61.77 -11.59
CA LYS A 23 31.07 -61.72 -10.43
C LYS A 23 31.18 -60.36 -9.72
N GLY A 24 32.39 -59.86 -9.50
CA GLY A 24 32.63 -58.54 -8.93
C GLY A 24 31.98 -57.41 -9.74
N LEU A 25 32.11 -57.44 -11.07
CA LEU A 25 31.45 -56.47 -11.96
C LEU A 25 29.92 -56.54 -11.88
N ARG A 26 29.36 -57.75 -11.79
CA ARG A 26 27.90 -57.93 -11.64
C ARG A 26 27.40 -57.37 -10.32
N ASP A 27 28.13 -57.57 -9.24
CA ASP A 27 27.77 -57.07 -7.91
C ASP A 27 27.87 -55.55 -7.83
N VAL A 28 28.91 -54.96 -8.42
CA VAL A 28 29.03 -53.50 -8.56
C VAL A 28 27.88 -52.94 -9.40
N GLY A 29 27.55 -53.55 -10.53
CA GLY A 29 26.43 -53.13 -11.37
C GLY A 29 25.08 -53.21 -10.64
N ASN A 30 24.88 -54.22 -9.80
CA ASN A 30 23.68 -54.35 -8.98
C ASN A 30 23.62 -53.28 -7.88
N LYS A 31 24.73 -52.99 -7.20
CA LYS A 31 24.80 -51.91 -6.21
C LYS A 31 24.47 -50.56 -6.82
N ILE A 32 25.10 -50.21 -7.95
CA ILE A 32 24.81 -48.97 -8.68
C ILE A 32 23.34 -48.91 -9.09
N ARG A 33 22.76 -50.02 -9.56
CA ARG A 33 21.34 -50.06 -9.94
C ARG A 33 20.41 -49.79 -8.74
N VAL A 34 20.74 -50.30 -7.56
CA VAL A 34 19.97 -50.08 -6.34
C VAL A 34 20.15 -48.65 -5.83
N GLU A 35 21.39 -48.17 -5.78
CA GLU A 35 21.72 -46.80 -5.35
C GLU A 35 21.09 -45.75 -6.26
N MET A 36 21.06 -45.99 -7.58
CA MET A 36 20.46 -45.08 -8.56
C MET A 36 18.93 -45.14 -8.59
N ARG A 37 18.30 -46.08 -7.88
CA ARG A 37 16.83 -46.22 -7.88
C ARG A 37 16.15 -45.10 -7.09
N ASN A 38 16.74 -44.69 -5.97
CA ASN A 38 16.19 -43.64 -5.11
C ASN A 38 16.33 -42.24 -5.72
N PRO A 39 17.52 -41.81 -6.19
CA PRO A 39 17.69 -40.52 -6.87
C PRO A 39 16.82 -40.41 -8.12
N LYS A 40 16.63 -41.51 -8.86
CA LYS A 40 15.74 -41.51 -10.03
C LYS A 40 14.28 -41.22 -9.66
N ASN A 41 13.80 -41.74 -8.55
CA ASN A 41 12.44 -41.49 -8.09
C ASN A 41 12.30 -40.06 -7.55
N GLU A 42 13.30 -39.56 -6.83
CA GLU A 42 13.34 -38.19 -6.33
C GLU A 42 13.32 -37.17 -7.47
N ILE A 43 14.21 -37.34 -8.46
CA ILE A 43 14.24 -36.49 -9.67
C ILE A 43 12.90 -36.53 -10.40
N LYS A 44 12.30 -37.73 -10.53
CA LYS A 44 10.99 -37.86 -11.20
C LYS A 44 9.90 -37.09 -10.47
N GLU A 45 9.89 -37.10 -9.14
CA GLU A 45 8.90 -36.38 -8.34
C GLU A 45 9.15 -34.87 -8.35
N GLU A 46 10.41 -34.43 -8.33
CA GLU A 46 10.77 -33.02 -8.46
C GLU A 46 10.36 -32.44 -9.81
N VAL A 47 10.61 -33.18 -10.90
CA VAL A 47 10.16 -32.81 -12.25
C VAL A 47 8.64 -32.69 -12.28
N ARG A 48 7.91 -33.66 -11.68
CA ARG A 48 6.44 -33.60 -11.62
C ARG A 48 5.94 -32.35 -10.90
N LYS A 49 6.53 -32.00 -9.75
CA LYS A 49 6.19 -30.78 -8.99
C LYS A 49 6.56 -29.50 -9.73
N MET A 50 7.60 -29.53 -10.57
CA MET A 50 7.97 -28.40 -11.41
C MET A 50 6.95 -28.19 -12.53
N ASP A 51 6.52 -29.27 -13.19
CA ASP A 51 5.49 -29.21 -14.23
C ASP A 51 4.15 -28.71 -13.67
N GLU A 52 3.72 -29.21 -12.51
CA GLU A 52 2.52 -28.74 -11.82
C GLU A 52 2.58 -27.23 -11.54
N ARG A 53 3.72 -26.74 -11.03
CA ARG A 53 3.94 -25.30 -10.79
C ARG A 53 3.90 -24.47 -12.08
N MET A 54 4.55 -24.94 -13.14
CA MET A 54 4.53 -24.23 -14.44
C MET A 54 3.12 -24.12 -15.03
N VAL A 55 2.28 -25.16 -14.85
CA VAL A 55 0.88 -25.11 -15.28
C VAL A 55 0.08 -24.10 -14.47
N GLU A 56 0.29 -24.03 -13.15
CA GLU A 56 -0.36 -23.02 -12.31
C GLU A 56 0.08 -21.59 -12.66
N GLU A 57 1.38 -21.37 -12.85
CA GLU A 57 1.92 -20.07 -13.27
C GLU A 57 1.33 -19.61 -14.61
N ARG A 58 1.22 -20.51 -15.59
CA ARG A 58 0.56 -20.19 -16.87
C ARG A 58 -0.90 -19.77 -16.67
N LYS A 59 -1.66 -20.48 -15.84
CA LYS A 59 -3.06 -20.11 -15.54
C LYS A 59 -3.16 -18.76 -14.84
N ILE A 60 -2.21 -18.42 -13.97
CA ILE A 60 -2.16 -17.11 -13.33
C ILE A 60 -1.91 -16.02 -14.37
N VAL A 61 -0.96 -16.23 -15.28
CA VAL A 61 -0.65 -15.28 -16.36
C VAL A 61 -1.85 -15.09 -17.30
N GLU A 62 -2.53 -16.18 -17.69
CA GLU A 62 -3.75 -16.11 -18.50
C GLU A 62 -4.85 -15.29 -17.80
N ARG A 63 -5.12 -15.56 -16.51
CA ARG A 63 -6.08 -14.78 -15.72
C ARG A 63 -5.69 -13.31 -15.59
N MET A 64 -4.40 -13.02 -15.43
CA MET A 64 -3.92 -11.64 -15.39
C MET A 64 -4.14 -10.92 -16.73
N ASN A 65 -3.95 -11.61 -17.85
CA ASN A 65 -4.20 -11.05 -19.18
C ASN A 65 -5.70 -10.81 -19.39
N GLU A 66 -6.56 -11.76 -19.03
CA GLU A 66 -8.02 -11.57 -19.07
C GLU A 66 -8.48 -10.37 -18.22
N LEU A 67 -7.90 -10.20 -17.02
CA LEU A 67 -8.21 -9.07 -16.16
C LEU A 67 -7.73 -7.74 -16.78
N LYS A 68 -6.55 -7.72 -17.39
CA LYS A 68 -6.06 -6.53 -18.12
C LYS A 68 -6.97 -6.16 -19.29
N GLU A 69 -7.44 -7.14 -20.05
CA GLU A 69 -8.38 -6.89 -21.15
C GLU A 69 -9.72 -6.36 -20.62
N LYS A 70 -10.25 -6.93 -19.54
CA LYS A 70 -11.46 -6.42 -18.88
C LYS A 70 -11.27 -4.99 -18.36
N MET A 71 -10.14 -4.68 -17.75
CA MET A 71 -9.83 -3.31 -17.32
C MET A 71 -9.78 -2.35 -18.51
N LYS A 72 -9.14 -2.75 -19.61
CA LYS A 72 -9.08 -1.94 -20.82
C LYS A 72 -10.47 -1.69 -21.42
N MET A 73 -11.34 -2.70 -21.43
CA MET A 73 -12.73 -2.53 -21.87
C MET A 73 -13.53 -1.60 -20.95
N ILE A 74 -13.28 -1.64 -19.63
CA ILE A 74 -13.91 -0.73 -18.67
C ILE A 74 -13.42 0.70 -18.92
N GLU A 75 -12.11 0.92 -19.08
CA GLU A 75 -11.53 2.23 -19.39
C GLU A 75 -12.03 2.80 -20.73
N GLU A 76 -12.17 1.95 -21.75
CA GLU A 76 -12.74 2.35 -23.04
C GLU A 76 -14.22 2.71 -22.92
N LYS A 77 -15.01 1.90 -22.18
CA LYS A 77 -16.42 2.23 -21.89
C LYS A 77 -16.56 3.51 -21.09
N GLU A 78 -15.73 3.72 -20.07
CA GLU A 78 -15.72 4.97 -19.30
C GLU A 78 -15.39 6.15 -20.21
N ARG A 79 -14.41 6.03 -21.12
CA ARG A 79 -14.10 7.09 -22.11
C ARG A 79 -15.24 7.35 -23.09
N GLU A 80 -15.96 6.32 -23.52
CA GLU A 80 -17.11 6.46 -24.42
C GLU A 80 -18.32 7.09 -23.69
N GLU A 81 -18.60 6.69 -22.45
CA GLU A 81 -19.67 7.25 -21.61
C GLU A 81 -19.36 8.68 -21.11
N THR A 82 -18.08 8.97 -20.81
CA THR A 82 -17.61 10.30 -20.39
C THR A 82 -17.29 11.24 -21.55
N GLY A 83 -17.65 10.85 -22.79
CA GLY A 83 -17.57 11.63 -24.02
C GLY A 83 -16.86 12.96 -23.85
N GLY A 84 -15.55 12.97 -24.13
CA GLY A 84 -14.48 13.90 -23.72
C GLY A 84 -14.65 15.41 -23.94
N LYS A 85 -15.84 15.95 -23.68
CA LYS A 85 -16.21 17.37 -23.64
C LYS A 85 -17.09 17.73 -22.44
N LYS A 86 -17.78 16.76 -21.80
CA LYS A 86 -18.75 17.07 -20.72
C LYS A 86 -18.17 17.10 -19.30
N GLU A 87 -17.09 16.38 -19.01
CA GLU A 87 -16.49 16.40 -17.66
C GLU A 87 -15.79 17.72 -17.34
N THR A 88 -15.19 18.39 -18.33
CA THR A 88 -14.52 19.68 -18.14
C THR A 88 -15.48 20.82 -17.76
N GLU A 89 -16.75 20.78 -18.19
CA GLU A 89 -17.73 21.81 -17.79
C GLU A 89 -18.37 21.53 -16.43
N LYS A 90 -18.66 20.27 -16.11
CA LYS A 90 -19.22 19.91 -14.80
C LYS A 90 -18.19 20.08 -13.69
N GLY A 91 -16.94 19.64 -13.90
CA GLY A 91 -15.83 19.83 -12.97
C GLY A 91 -15.60 21.31 -12.66
N LYS A 92 -15.46 22.16 -13.70
CA LYS A 92 -15.31 23.61 -13.53
C LYS A 92 -16.50 24.28 -12.84
N LYS A 93 -17.74 23.85 -13.10
CA LYS A 93 -18.93 24.38 -12.40
C LYS A 93 -18.95 24.01 -10.92
N VAL A 94 -18.50 22.82 -10.56
CA VAL A 94 -18.43 22.38 -9.16
C VAL A 94 -17.31 23.11 -8.43
N GLU A 95 -16.12 23.22 -9.04
CA GLU A 95 -14.98 23.97 -8.49
C GLU A 95 -15.35 25.45 -8.26
N ASN A 96 -15.95 26.10 -9.26
CA ASN A 96 -16.39 27.49 -9.13
C ASN A 96 -17.46 27.68 -8.05
N ARG A 97 -18.34 26.69 -7.81
CA ARG A 97 -19.34 26.75 -6.73
C ARG A 97 -18.67 26.57 -5.36
N ILE A 98 -17.71 25.67 -5.24
CA ILE A 98 -16.94 25.46 -3.99
C ILE A 98 -16.16 26.72 -3.65
N THR A 99 -15.39 27.27 -4.59
CA THR A 99 -14.63 28.51 -4.38
C THR A 99 -15.54 29.71 -4.08
N ALA A 100 -16.74 29.78 -4.67
CA ALA A 100 -17.71 30.83 -4.35
C ALA A 100 -18.29 30.70 -2.93
N ILE A 101 -18.49 29.48 -2.43
CA ILE A 101 -18.96 29.22 -1.06
C ILE A 101 -17.86 29.56 -0.06
N GLU A 102 -16.62 29.13 -0.31
CA GLU A 102 -15.46 29.45 0.53
C GLU A 102 -15.24 30.97 0.62
N ARG A 103 -15.29 31.69 -0.51
CA ARG A 103 -15.20 33.16 -0.52
C ARG A 103 -16.36 33.84 0.21
N LYS A 104 -17.57 33.27 0.19
CA LYS A 104 -18.72 33.80 0.93
C LYS A 104 -18.55 33.60 2.44
N LEU A 105 -18.06 32.43 2.87
CA LEU A 105 -17.79 32.15 4.29
C LEU A 105 -16.63 33.00 4.79
N GLU A 106 -15.54 33.11 4.03
CA GLU A 106 -14.38 33.92 4.40
C GLU A 106 -14.73 35.42 4.48
N ARG A 107 -15.62 35.92 3.61
CA ARG A 107 -16.15 37.29 3.70
C ARG A 107 -17.02 37.49 4.94
N LYS A 108 -17.93 36.57 5.25
CA LYS A 108 -18.74 36.63 6.47
C LYS A 108 -17.87 36.62 7.73
N GLU A 109 -16.87 35.74 7.77
CA GLU A 109 -15.97 35.61 8.91
C GLU A 109 -15.07 36.85 9.06
N ARG A 110 -14.62 37.46 7.95
CA ARG A 110 -13.91 38.75 7.97
C ARG A 110 -14.81 39.92 8.38
N GLU A 111 -16.07 39.92 7.97
CA GLU A 111 -17.05 40.94 8.39
C GLU A 111 -17.36 40.83 9.89
N GLU A 112 -17.55 39.63 10.44
CA GLU A 112 -17.71 39.42 11.89
C GLU A 112 -16.46 39.83 12.67
N ARG A 113 -15.25 39.44 12.22
CA ARG A 113 -14.01 39.83 12.90
C ARG A 113 -13.73 41.34 12.86
N ARG A 114 -14.25 42.07 11.87
CA ARG A 114 -14.14 43.54 11.82
C ARG A 114 -15.08 44.25 12.80
N ARG A 115 -16.19 43.61 13.19
CA ARG A 115 -17.17 44.17 14.13
C ARG A 115 -16.80 43.91 15.59
N ASN A 116 -15.98 42.91 15.85
CA ASN A 116 -15.60 42.54 17.21
C ASN A 116 -14.30 43.20 17.64
N ILE A 117 -14.34 43.95 18.75
CA ILE A 117 -13.14 44.44 19.44
C ILE A 117 -12.72 43.43 20.50
N ILE A 118 -11.46 43.04 20.50
CA ILE A 118 -10.86 42.21 21.56
C ILE A 118 -9.97 43.10 22.43
N ILE A 119 -10.35 43.26 23.70
CA ILE A 119 -9.52 43.94 24.70
C ILE A 119 -8.80 42.86 25.51
N LYS A 120 -7.47 42.83 25.40
CA LYS A 120 -6.62 41.88 26.12
C LYS A 120 -6.16 42.43 27.46
N GLY A 121 -5.94 41.54 28.43
CA GLY A 121 -5.36 41.89 29.73
C GLY A 121 -6.31 42.62 30.68
N VAL A 122 -7.62 42.48 30.52
CA VAL A 122 -8.60 43.08 31.42
C VAL A 122 -8.89 42.13 32.56
N ASN A 123 -8.55 42.55 33.78
CA ASN A 123 -8.86 41.79 34.99
C ASN A 123 -10.12 42.37 35.63
N CYS A 124 -11.29 41.84 35.25
CA CYS A 124 -12.57 42.25 35.80
C CYS A 124 -13.48 41.04 35.99
N ASN A 125 -14.37 41.11 36.97
CA ASN A 125 -15.39 40.07 37.16
C ASN A 125 -16.55 40.27 36.17
N GLU A 126 -17.33 39.20 35.93
CA GLU A 126 -18.45 39.23 34.98
C GLU A 126 -19.52 40.30 35.30
N LYS A 127 -19.66 40.67 36.59
CA LYS A 127 -20.55 41.73 37.05
C LYS A 127 -20.04 43.16 36.76
N GLU A 128 -18.76 43.31 36.42
CA GLU A 128 -18.10 44.61 36.25
C GLU A 128 -17.66 44.87 34.80
N LYS A 129 -17.81 43.88 33.92
CA LYS A 129 -17.36 43.94 32.51
C LYS A 129 -17.91 45.15 31.77
N GLU A 130 -19.20 45.45 31.91
CA GLU A 130 -19.85 46.59 31.26
C GLU A 130 -19.23 47.93 31.69
N LYS A 131 -19.06 48.14 33.01
CA LYS A 131 -18.46 49.37 33.56
C LYS A 131 -17.00 49.55 33.16
N VAL A 132 -16.27 48.46 32.97
CA VAL A 132 -14.87 48.51 32.54
C VAL A 132 -14.79 48.85 31.04
N VAL A 133 -15.65 48.23 30.22
CA VAL A 133 -15.76 48.54 28.79
C VAL A 133 -16.17 49.99 28.57
N GLU A 134 -17.19 50.50 29.27
CA GLU A 134 -17.60 51.90 29.20
C GLU A 134 -16.48 52.86 29.55
N ARG A 135 -15.70 52.57 30.61
CA ARG A 135 -14.54 53.39 30.98
C ARG A 135 -13.46 53.40 29.91
N ILE A 136 -13.20 52.26 29.26
CA ILE A 136 -12.20 52.15 28.19
C ILE A 136 -12.67 52.92 26.95
N LEU A 137 -13.94 52.76 26.55
CA LEU A 137 -14.51 53.47 25.41
C LEU A 137 -14.56 54.98 25.64
N ALA A 138 -14.96 55.42 26.84
CA ALA A 138 -14.94 56.83 27.24
C ALA A 138 -13.51 57.42 27.23
N ARG A 139 -12.50 56.63 27.63
CA ARG A 139 -11.10 57.05 27.62
C ARG A 139 -10.54 57.22 26.20
N ILE A 140 -10.99 56.37 25.27
CA ILE A 140 -10.58 56.40 23.86
C ILE A 140 -11.41 57.43 23.06
N GLY A 141 -12.55 57.88 23.59
CA GLY A 141 -13.42 58.87 22.95
C GLY A 141 -14.31 58.27 21.86
N GLU A 142 -14.44 56.95 21.81
CA GLU A 142 -15.23 56.24 20.80
C GLU A 142 -16.67 56.05 21.31
N ARG A 143 -17.66 56.58 20.59
CA ARG A 143 -19.08 56.28 20.85
C ARG A 143 -19.46 55.05 20.04
N VAL A 144 -19.66 53.94 20.72
CA VAL A 144 -19.95 52.65 20.09
C VAL A 144 -21.23 52.07 20.70
N GLU A 145 -22.16 51.65 19.84
CA GLU A 145 -23.31 50.84 20.26
C GLU A 145 -22.86 49.38 20.43
N LEU A 146 -23.00 48.88 21.66
CA LEU A 146 -22.55 47.54 22.04
C LEU A 146 -23.71 46.57 21.91
N GLU A 147 -23.51 45.49 21.16
CA GLU A 147 -24.49 44.42 21.02
C GLU A 147 -24.33 43.38 22.14
N SER A 148 -23.08 43.02 22.46
CA SER A 148 -22.80 42.11 23.59
C SER A 148 -21.34 42.16 24.06
N ILE A 149 -21.14 41.84 25.34
CA ILE A 149 -19.82 41.75 25.99
C ILE A 149 -19.65 40.38 26.62
N SER A 150 -18.63 39.65 26.19
CA SER A 150 -18.30 38.32 26.68
C SER A 150 -16.85 38.25 27.15
N MET A 151 -16.63 37.61 28.30
CA MET A 151 -15.29 37.26 28.75
C MET A 151 -14.89 35.91 28.16
N ILE A 152 -13.64 35.79 27.71
CA ILE A 152 -13.11 34.52 27.23
C ILE A 152 -12.68 33.69 28.46
N ILE A 153 -13.44 32.65 28.79
CA ILE A 153 -13.14 31.78 29.94
C ILE A 153 -11.71 31.21 29.82
N GLY A 154 -10.89 31.39 30.86
CA GLY A 154 -9.50 30.93 30.92
C GLY A 154 -8.46 31.90 30.35
N ARG A 155 -8.86 33.09 29.87
CA ARG A 155 -7.96 34.19 29.49
C ARG A 155 -8.47 35.51 30.07
N ASN A 156 -7.58 36.44 30.42
CA ASN A 156 -7.96 37.80 30.82
C ASN A 156 -8.34 38.66 29.60
N ASP A 157 -9.06 38.09 28.65
CA ASP A 157 -9.43 38.71 27.37
C ASP A 157 -10.95 38.91 27.32
N MET A 158 -11.36 40.06 26.79
CA MET A 158 -12.76 40.44 26.65
C MET A 158 -13.09 40.71 25.18
N ILE A 159 -14.21 40.18 24.72
CA ILE A 159 -14.74 40.42 23.37
C ILE A 159 -15.94 41.35 23.49
N ILE A 160 -15.88 42.43 22.74
CA ILE A 160 -16.97 43.38 22.56
C ILE A 160 -17.47 43.21 21.14
N MET A 161 -18.74 42.82 20.98
CA MET A 161 -19.40 42.79 19.69
C MET A 161 -20.10 44.12 19.46
N LYS A 162 -19.73 44.82 18.39
CA LYS A 162 -20.38 46.09 17.99
C LYS A 162 -21.60 45.80 17.13
N THR A 163 -22.68 46.54 17.35
CA THR A 163 -23.81 46.57 16.42
C THR A 163 -23.34 47.19 15.09
N ALA A 164 -23.82 46.64 13.98
CA ALA A 164 -23.40 47.02 12.63
C ALA A 164 -23.96 48.37 12.16
#